data_AF-A0A0K8WCC4-F1
#
_entry.id   AF-A0A0K8WCC4-F1
#
_cell.length_a   1.000
_cell.length_b   1.000
_cell.length_c   1.000
_cell.angle_alpha   90.00
_cell.angle_beta   90.00
_cell.angle_gamma   90.00
#
_symmetry.space_group_name_H-M   'P 1'
#
loop_
_entity.id
_entity.type
_entity.pdbx_description
1 polymer ?
#
loop_
_entity_poly.entity_id
_entity_poly.type
_entity_poly.pdbx_seq_one_letter_code
_entity_poly.pdbx_strand_id
1 'polypeptide(L)'
;MAGLSMVFNGLLVGASGFALASIQPAEHPYAFSACAFGLCHGLLGIIHAYNQGDESDSCNKIRQISDSVMEIVHLPLINIELYLASSETSALALGHGLFVIPLAFDLIAKLFTEEGDDSNTNTLKDLTILGNIMSLTFLAVNESNYVYVSMALTAFLTKYGAILLDSYWEGSLENTVLTGYSVFTFLANYAITGKPEWMKQ
;
A
#
# COMPACT_ATOMS: atom_id res chain seq x y z
N MET A 1 -13.53 5.73 -19.31
CA MET A 1 -12.40 5.61 -18.38
C MET A 1 -12.23 4.20 -17.79
N ALA A 2 -13.25 3.34 -17.78
CA ALA A 2 -13.18 1.94 -17.32
C ALA A 2 -11.95 1.14 -17.82
N GLY A 3 -11.62 1.26 -19.11
CA GLY A 3 -10.45 0.58 -19.69
C GLY A 3 -9.12 0.95 -19.04
N LEU A 4 -8.96 2.22 -18.64
CA LEU A 4 -7.75 2.70 -17.99
C LEU A 4 -7.68 2.22 -16.53
N SER A 5 -8.81 2.31 -15.80
CA SER A 5 -8.92 1.78 -14.44
C SER A 5 -8.65 0.27 -14.38
N MET A 6 -9.12 -0.50 -15.36
CA MET A 6 -8.82 -1.93 -15.47
C MET A 6 -7.32 -2.20 -15.65
N VAL A 7 -6.63 -1.39 -16.46
CA VAL A 7 -5.18 -1.53 -16.67
C VAL A 7 -4.41 -1.28 -15.39
N PHE A 8 -4.67 -0.19 -14.67
CA PHE A 8 -3.94 0.13 -13.44
C PHE A 8 -4.24 -0.84 -12.29
N ASN A 9 -5.49 -1.28 -12.15
CA ASN A 9 -5.80 -2.36 -11.20
C ASN A 9 -5.15 -3.68 -11.62
N GLY A 10 -5.09 -3.97 -12.92
CA GLY A 10 -4.36 -5.13 -13.47
C GLY A 10 -2.86 -5.09 -13.19
N LEU A 11 -2.23 -3.92 -13.22
CA LEU A 11 -0.82 -3.74 -12.82
C LEU A 11 -0.62 -4.12 -11.35
N LEU A 12 -1.53 -3.68 -10.46
CA LEU A 12 -1.46 -4.04 -9.05
C LEU A 12 -1.66 -5.54 -8.84
N VAL A 13 -2.66 -6.13 -9.51
CA VAL A 13 -2.90 -7.59 -9.49
C VAL A 13 -1.65 -8.34 -9.95
N GLY A 14 -1.01 -7.90 -11.04
CA GLY A 14 0.21 -8.52 -11.55
C GLY A 14 1.37 -8.41 -10.57
N ALA A 15 1.63 -7.22 -10.02
CA ALA A 15 2.70 -6.99 -9.06
C ALA A 15 2.50 -7.79 -7.76
N SER A 16 1.29 -7.74 -7.19
CA SER A 16 0.93 -8.48 -5.98
C SER A 16 0.91 -9.99 -6.21
N GLY A 17 0.39 -10.47 -7.34
CA GLY A 17 0.40 -11.89 -7.69
C GLY A 17 1.81 -12.44 -7.88
N PHE A 18 2.69 -11.68 -8.55
CA PHE A 18 4.10 -12.02 -8.67
C PHE A 18 4.81 -12.07 -7.32
N ALA A 19 4.55 -11.09 -6.44
CA ALA A 19 5.09 -11.08 -5.09
C ALA A 19 4.61 -12.27 -4.25
N LEU A 20 3.31 -12.59 -4.27
CA LEU A 20 2.75 -13.75 -3.56
C LEU A 20 3.29 -15.09 -4.07
N ALA A 21 3.64 -15.17 -5.35
CA ALA A 21 4.26 -16.37 -5.92
C ALA A 21 5.74 -16.53 -5.52
N SER A 22 6.40 -15.43 -5.10
CA SER A 22 7.83 -15.39 -4.80
C SER A 22 8.13 -15.38 -3.29
N ILE A 23 7.24 -14.78 -2.49
CA ILE A 23 7.41 -14.61 -1.05
C ILE A 23 6.85 -15.85 -0.32
N GLN A 24 7.68 -16.49 0.50
CA GLN A 24 7.26 -17.62 1.31
C GLN A 24 6.51 -17.15 2.57
N PRO A 25 5.23 -17.50 2.75
CA PRO A 25 4.40 -16.95 3.83
C PRO A 25 4.85 -17.32 5.24
N ALA A 26 5.56 -18.44 5.39
CA ALA A 26 6.10 -18.87 6.68
C ALA A 26 7.34 -18.06 7.11
N GLU A 27 8.06 -17.48 6.15
CA GLU A 27 9.27 -16.69 6.40
C GLU A 27 8.95 -15.20 6.46
N HIS A 28 8.03 -14.75 5.61
CA HIS A 28 7.68 -13.34 5.44
C HIS A 28 6.17 -13.07 5.55
N PRO A 29 5.56 -13.31 6.72
CA PRO A 29 4.11 -13.28 6.88
C PRO A 29 3.51 -11.88 6.71
N TYR A 30 4.22 -10.81 7.07
CA TYR A 30 3.70 -9.45 6.99
C TYR A 30 3.72 -8.95 5.55
N ALA A 31 4.81 -9.21 4.82
CA ALA A 31 4.87 -8.86 3.41
C ALA A 31 3.92 -9.68 2.55
N PHE A 32 3.77 -10.98 2.84
CA PHE A 32 2.77 -11.80 2.18
C PHE A 32 1.37 -11.23 2.40
N SER A 33 1.03 -10.82 3.63
CA SER A 33 -0.26 -10.22 3.96
C SER A 33 -0.49 -8.89 3.22
N ALA A 34 0.52 -8.01 3.15
CA ALA A 34 0.43 -6.76 2.39
C ALA A 34 0.16 -6.99 0.90
N CYS A 35 0.82 -7.99 0.30
CA CYS A 35 0.61 -8.38 -1.09
C CYS A 35 -0.77 -9.01 -1.30
N ALA A 36 -1.28 -9.79 -0.34
CA ALA A 36 -2.63 -10.34 -0.39
C ALA A 36 -3.69 -9.24 -0.40
N PHE A 37 -3.54 -8.20 0.45
CA PHE A 37 -4.42 -7.03 0.41
C PHE A 37 -4.34 -6.30 -0.94
N GLY A 38 -3.13 -6.12 -1.49
CA GLY A 38 -2.92 -5.53 -2.81
C GLY A 38 -3.63 -6.31 -3.93
N LEU A 39 -3.52 -7.63 -3.92
CA LEU A 39 -4.19 -8.51 -4.89
C LEU A 39 -5.71 -8.39 -4.78
N CYS A 40 -6.27 -8.49 -3.58
CA CYS A 40 -7.70 -8.35 -3.34
C CYS A 40 -8.21 -6.97 -3.79
N HIS A 41 -7.48 -5.91 -3.44
CA HIS A 41 -7.81 -4.55 -3.83
C HIS A 41 -7.85 -4.35 -5.35
N GLY A 42 -6.83 -4.84 -6.06
CA GLY A 42 -6.78 -4.78 -7.52
C GLY A 42 -7.90 -5.59 -8.18
N LEU A 43 -8.20 -6.80 -7.68
CA LEU A 43 -9.32 -7.60 -8.20
C LEU A 43 -10.67 -6.90 -8.00
N LEU A 44 -10.91 -6.32 -6.81
CA LEU A 44 -12.10 -5.52 -6.53
C LEU A 44 -12.22 -4.33 -7.48
N GLY A 45 -11.11 -3.65 -7.77
CA GLY A 45 -11.09 -2.54 -8.72
C GLY A 45 -11.40 -2.95 -10.16
N ILE A 46 -10.95 -4.13 -10.60
CA ILE A 46 -11.31 -4.70 -11.92
C ILE A 46 -12.81 -5.02 -11.96
N ILE A 47 -13.34 -5.69 -10.93
CA ILE A 47 -14.78 -6.02 -10.84
C ILE A 47 -15.61 -4.75 -10.86
N HIS A 48 -15.23 -3.73 -10.08
CA HIS A 48 -15.91 -2.44 -10.06
C HIS A 48 -15.87 -1.74 -11.43
N ALA A 49 -14.71 -1.72 -12.10
CA ALA A 49 -14.57 -1.14 -13.43
C ALA A 49 -15.37 -1.88 -14.51
N TYR A 50 -15.55 -3.20 -14.37
CA TYR A 50 -16.36 -4.01 -15.27
C TYR A 50 -17.87 -3.78 -15.05
N ASN A 51 -18.29 -3.56 -13.80
CA ASN A 51 -19.68 -3.40 -13.41
C ASN A 51 -20.19 -1.95 -13.43
N GLN A 52 -19.56 -1.02 -14.16
CA GLN A 52 -19.92 0.42 -14.22
C GLN A 52 -21.37 0.74 -14.71
N GLY A 53 -22.25 -0.25 -14.86
CA GLY A 53 -23.69 -0.10 -15.12
C GLY A 53 -24.62 -0.72 -14.07
N ASP A 54 -24.08 -1.31 -12.99
CA ASP A 54 -24.83 -1.99 -11.93
C ASP A 54 -24.36 -1.47 -10.57
N GLU A 55 -24.76 -0.23 -10.24
CA GLU A 55 -24.37 0.52 -9.04
C GLU A 55 -25.02 -0.07 -7.77
N SER A 56 -24.56 -1.25 -7.35
CA SER A 56 -24.90 -1.75 -6.01
C SER A 56 -24.10 -0.98 -4.95
N ASP A 57 -24.82 -0.35 -4.01
CA ASP A 57 -24.25 0.41 -2.88
C ASP A 57 -23.18 -0.38 -2.10
N SER A 58 -23.36 -1.71 -2.01
CA SER A 58 -22.41 -2.62 -1.36
C SER A 58 -21.04 -2.71 -2.06
N CYS A 59 -20.99 -2.67 -3.40
CA CYS A 59 -19.72 -2.75 -4.14
C CYS A 59 -18.88 -1.49 -3.92
N ASN A 60 -19.53 -0.32 -3.93
CA ASN A 60 -18.90 0.96 -3.65
C ASN A 60 -18.37 1.03 -2.22
N LYS A 61 -19.16 0.55 -1.24
CA LYS A 61 -18.73 0.48 0.16
C LYS A 61 -17.51 -0.43 0.36
N ILE A 62 -17.50 -1.62 -0.24
CA ILE A 62 -16.36 -2.55 -0.17
C ILE A 62 -15.11 -1.93 -0.81
N ARG A 63 -15.26 -1.23 -1.95
CA ARG A 63 -14.15 -0.52 -2.61
C ARG A 63 -13.54 0.54 -1.70
N GLN A 64 -14.35 1.41 -1.11
CA GLN A 64 -13.90 2.45 -0.18
C GLN A 64 -13.19 1.90 1.05
N ILE A 65 -13.69 0.79 1.62
CA ILE A 65 -13.02 0.09 2.72
C ILE A 65 -11.66 -0.43 2.24
N SER A 66 -11.60 -1.03 1.06
CA SER A 66 -10.37 -1.55 0.50
C SER A 66 -9.34 -0.46 0.19
N ASP A 67 -9.76 0.70 -0.33
CA ASP A 67 -8.89 1.89 -0.50
C ASP A 67 -8.27 2.29 0.85
N SER A 68 -9.09 2.38 1.88
CA SER A 68 -8.66 2.76 3.23
C SER A 68 -7.67 1.75 3.80
N VAL A 69 -7.94 0.45 3.64
CA VAL A 69 -7.03 -0.63 4.06
C VAL A 69 -5.70 -0.54 3.32
N MET A 70 -5.69 -0.37 2.00
CA MET A 70 -4.44 -0.26 1.25
C MET A 70 -3.58 0.92 1.69
N GLU A 71 -4.22 2.05 1.99
CA GLU A 71 -3.56 3.26 2.46
C GLU A 71 -2.82 3.09 3.78
N ILE A 72 -3.43 2.37 4.72
CA ILE A 72 -2.94 2.30 6.10
C ILE A 72 -2.29 0.95 6.47
N VAL A 73 -2.49 -0.11 5.69
CA VAL A 73 -1.94 -1.45 5.98
C VAL A 73 -0.71 -1.76 5.13
N HIS A 74 -0.72 -1.36 3.85
CA HIS A 74 0.25 -1.88 2.89
C HIS A 74 1.70 -1.47 3.24
N LEU A 75 1.96 -0.17 3.42
CA LEU A 75 3.29 0.33 3.77
C LEU A 75 3.76 -0.14 5.16
N PRO A 76 2.95 -0.05 6.24
CA PRO A 76 3.39 -0.48 7.57
C PRO A 76 3.74 -1.97 7.66
N LEU A 77 2.98 -2.85 7.01
CA LEU A 77 3.28 -4.29 7.00
C LEU A 77 4.62 -4.57 6.32
N ILE A 78 4.92 -3.90 5.21
CA ILE A 78 6.21 -4.02 4.54
C ILE A 78 7.33 -3.47 5.41
N ASN A 79 7.14 -2.34 6.09
CA ASN A 79 8.13 -1.82 7.02
C ASN A 79 8.44 -2.81 8.16
N ILE A 80 7.41 -3.43 8.75
CA ILE A 80 7.61 -4.46 9.80
C ILE A 80 8.50 -5.58 9.28
N GLU A 81 8.22 -6.10 8.08
CA GLU A 81 9.01 -7.16 7.46
C GLU A 81 10.48 -6.73 7.27
N LEU A 82 10.72 -5.55 6.70
CA LEU A 82 12.08 -5.05 6.46
C LEU A 82 12.86 -4.81 7.76
N TYR A 83 12.19 -4.35 8.83
CA TYR A 83 12.83 -4.18 10.14
C TYR A 83 13.11 -5.50 10.85
N LEU A 84 12.28 -6.53 10.64
CA LEU A 84 12.57 -7.87 11.17
C LEU A 84 13.77 -8.51 10.47
N ALA A 85 14.00 -8.15 9.21
CA ALA A 85 15.14 -8.60 8.42
C ALA A 85 16.42 -7.77 8.66
N SER A 86 16.33 -6.59 9.27
CA SER A 86 17.47 -5.67 9.45
C SER A 86 18.31 -5.97 10.69
N SER A 87 19.56 -5.49 10.69
CA SER A 87 20.43 -5.51 11.86
C SER A 87 20.20 -4.35 12.84
N GLU A 88 19.26 -3.46 12.53
CA GLU A 88 18.98 -2.25 13.30
C GLU A 88 18.07 -2.56 14.51
N THR A 89 18.23 -1.83 15.62
CA THR A 89 17.60 -2.19 16.91
C THR A 89 16.06 -2.05 16.92
N SER A 90 15.43 -3.01 17.62
CA SER A 90 13.99 -3.27 17.76
C SER A 90 13.11 -2.16 18.36
N ALA A 91 13.68 -1.06 18.89
CA ALA A 91 12.92 0.02 19.50
C ALA A 91 12.13 0.86 18.48
N LEU A 92 12.64 0.99 17.25
CA LEU A 92 11.92 1.63 16.13
C LEU A 92 10.86 0.72 15.52
N ALA A 93 11.08 -0.61 15.53
CA ALA A 93 10.10 -1.62 15.14
C ALA A 93 8.88 -1.64 16.10
N LEU A 94 9.09 -1.37 17.40
CA LEU A 94 8.01 -1.18 18.38
C LEU A 94 7.20 0.12 18.14
N GLY A 95 7.84 1.18 17.64
CA GLY A 95 7.15 2.38 17.16
C GLY A 95 6.22 2.10 15.97
N HIS A 96 6.50 1.06 15.17
CA HIS A 96 5.65 0.66 14.05
C HIS A 96 4.38 -0.06 14.49
N GLY A 97 4.43 -0.78 15.61
CA GLY A 97 3.24 -1.31 16.28
C GLY A 97 2.27 -0.22 16.76
N LEU A 98 2.77 1.00 17.03
CA LEU A 98 1.95 2.15 17.43
C LEU A 98 1.03 2.64 16.29
N PHE A 99 1.33 2.31 15.03
CA PHE A 99 0.55 2.67 13.86
C PHE A 99 -0.62 1.71 13.56
N VAL A 100 -0.75 0.62 14.34
CA VAL A 100 -1.96 -0.22 14.35
C VAL A 100 -3.14 0.54 14.96
N ILE A 101 -2.90 1.54 15.82
CA ILE A 101 -3.95 2.28 16.51
C ILE A 101 -4.77 3.16 15.54
N PRO A 102 -4.16 3.99 14.66
CA PRO A 102 -4.89 4.70 13.61
C PRO A 102 -5.66 3.77 12.66
N LEU A 103 -5.08 2.62 12.31
CA LEU A 103 -5.75 1.56 11.53
C LEU A 103 -7.00 1.04 12.26
N ALA A 104 -6.89 0.72 13.55
CA ALA A 104 -8.01 0.21 14.34
C ALA A 104 -9.12 1.27 14.48
N PHE A 105 -8.76 2.53 14.72
CA PHE A 105 -9.73 3.62 14.83
C PHE A 105 -10.43 3.93 13.51
N ASP A 106 -9.71 3.96 12.39
CA ASP A 106 -10.31 4.21 11.07
C ASP A 106 -11.28 3.08 10.66
N LEU A 107 -10.88 1.83 10.90
CA LEU A 107 -11.68 0.66 10.55
C LEU A 107 -12.92 0.56 11.46
N ILE A 108 -12.80 0.90 12.75
CA ILE A 108 -13.94 1.02 13.67
C ILE A 108 -14.90 2.13 13.23
N ALA A 109 -14.39 3.33 12.91
CA ALA A 109 -15.25 4.42 12.45
C ALA A 109 -16.04 4.00 11.19
N LYS A 110 -15.35 3.48 10.16
CA LYS A 110 -15.99 3.07 8.90
C LYS A 110 -16.97 1.90 9.02
N LEU A 111 -16.81 1.03 10.02
CA LEU A 111 -17.73 -0.09 10.27
C LEU A 111 -18.92 0.27 11.16
N PHE A 112 -18.78 1.21 12.09
CA PHE A 112 -19.77 1.46 13.15
C PHE A 112 -20.51 2.81 13.06
N THR A 113 -20.09 3.75 12.21
CA THR A 113 -20.85 5.00 11.96
C THR A 113 -21.46 5.01 10.55
N GLU A 114 -22.77 5.21 10.46
CA GLU A 114 -23.51 5.39 9.19
C GLU A 114 -23.24 6.76 8.55
N GLU A 115 -22.80 7.76 9.34
CA GLU A 115 -22.38 9.07 8.85
C GLU A 115 -20.85 9.17 8.93
N GLY A 116 -20.21 9.32 7.78
CA GLY A 116 -18.75 9.41 7.63
C GLY A 116 -18.19 10.68 8.27
N ASP A 117 -17.87 10.62 9.56
CA ASP A 117 -16.96 11.58 10.18
C ASP A 117 -15.51 11.23 9.79
N ASP A 118 -15.20 11.38 8.51
CA ASP A 118 -13.87 11.15 7.93
C ASP A 118 -12.85 12.21 8.41
N SER A 119 -13.31 13.32 9.00
CA SER A 119 -12.45 14.46 9.34
C SER A 119 -11.47 14.18 10.48
N ASN A 120 -11.91 13.41 11.49
CA ASN A 120 -11.16 13.19 12.72
C ASN A 120 -10.03 12.14 12.56
N THR A 121 -10.13 11.23 11.58
CA THR A 121 -9.12 10.18 11.37
C THR A 121 -8.08 10.54 10.31
N ASN A 122 -8.35 11.50 9.42
CA ASN A 122 -7.45 11.86 8.32
C ASN A 122 -6.07 12.36 8.80
N THR A 123 -6.03 13.22 9.82
CA THR A 123 -4.75 13.67 10.39
C THR A 123 -3.92 12.52 10.97
N LEU A 124 -4.60 11.57 11.64
CA LEU A 124 -3.94 10.38 12.19
C LEU A 124 -3.42 9.45 11.08
N LYS A 125 -4.15 9.32 9.98
CA LYS A 125 -3.70 8.57 8.79
C LYS A 125 -2.47 9.22 8.16
N ASP A 126 -2.51 10.53 7.93
CA ASP A 126 -1.40 11.24 7.30
C ASP A 126 -0.14 11.18 8.16
N LEU A 127 -0.27 11.34 9.49
CA LEU A 127 0.85 11.18 10.42
C LEU A 127 1.39 9.75 10.42
N THR A 128 0.50 8.77 10.27
CA THR A 128 0.87 7.34 10.16
C THR A 128 1.68 7.06 8.91
N ILE A 129 1.17 7.48 7.76
CA ILE A 129 1.83 7.26 6.47
C ILE A 129 3.18 7.99 6.45
N LEU A 130 3.22 9.25 6.89
CA LEU A 130 4.45 10.03 6.97
C LEU A 130 5.46 9.39 7.92
N GLY A 131 5.02 8.92 9.09
CA GLY A 131 5.88 8.21 10.04
C GLY A 131 6.51 6.95 9.44
N ASN A 132 5.73 6.18 8.69
CA ASN A 132 6.24 4.99 8.00
C ASN A 132 7.17 5.32 6.83
N ILE A 133 6.91 6.39 6.07
CA ILE A 133 7.83 6.88 5.02
C ILE A 133 9.15 7.32 5.65
N MET A 134 9.10 8.10 6.73
CA MET A 134 10.29 8.55 7.44
C MET A 134 11.09 7.39 8.01
N SER A 135 10.42 6.37 8.54
CA SER A 135 11.11 5.18 9.04
C SER A 135 11.74 4.37 7.93
N LEU A 136 11.05 4.16 6.81
CA LEU A 136 11.62 3.47 5.67
C LEU A 136 12.83 4.23 5.11
N THR A 137 12.77 5.57 5.11
CA THR A 137 13.90 6.43 4.74
C THR A 137 15.08 6.27 5.71
N PHE A 138 14.82 6.23 7.01
CA PHE A 138 15.85 5.99 8.02
C PHE A 138 16.52 4.62 7.82
N LEU A 139 15.73 3.57 7.63
CA LEU A 139 16.23 2.23 7.34
C LEU A 139 17.08 2.23 6.05
N ALA A 140 16.61 2.92 5.00
CA ALA A 140 17.32 3.04 3.74
C ALA A 140 18.70 3.70 3.89
N VAL A 141 18.80 4.74 4.71
CA VAL A 141 20.06 5.45 4.98
C VAL A 141 21.00 4.58 5.82
N ASN A 142 20.50 3.95 6.88
CA ASN A 142 21.33 3.12 7.76
C ASN A 142 21.89 1.90 7.04
N GLU A 143 21.10 1.25 6.20
CA GLU A 143 21.57 0.09 5.41
C GLU A 143 22.24 0.47 4.08
N SER A 144 22.30 1.77 3.74
CA SER A 144 22.78 2.25 2.43
C SER A 144 22.11 1.52 1.24
N ASN A 145 20.80 1.27 1.36
CA ASN A 145 20.05 0.45 0.41
C ASN A 145 19.18 1.31 -0.54
N TYR A 146 19.59 1.41 -1.80
CA TYR A 146 18.89 2.19 -2.82
C TYR A 146 17.47 1.69 -3.15
N VAL A 147 17.18 0.41 -2.92
CA VAL A 147 15.82 -0.13 -3.10
C VAL A 147 14.89 0.48 -2.07
N TYR A 148 15.31 0.56 -0.80
CA TYR A 148 14.50 1.15 0.27
C TYR A 148 14.30 2.65 0.05
N VAL A 149 15.31 3.36 -0.46
CA VAL A 149 15.15 4.77 -0.89
C VAL A 149 14.08 4.89 -1.96
N SER A 150 14.11 4.00 -2.97
CA SER A 150 13.13 3.98 -4.06
C SER A 150 11.73 3.67 -3.56
N MET A 151 11.59 2.76 -2.59
CA MET A 151 10.33 2.44 -1.93
C MET A 151 9.79 3.63 -1.14
N ALA A 152 10.63 4.32 -0.34
CA ALA A 152 10.24 5.51 0.40
C ALA A 152 9.75 6.63 -0.52
N LEU A 153 10.49 6.88 -1.61
CA LEU A 153 10.09 7.87 -2.62
C LEU A 153 8.77 7.48 -3.29
N THR A 154 8.61 6.21 -3.64
CA THR A 154 7.37 5.70 -4.25
C THR A 154 6.20 5.89 -3.30
N ALA A 155 6.32 5.52 -2.03
CA ALA A 155 5.28 5.70 -1.02
C ALA A 155 4.89 7.18 -0.84
N PHE A 156 5.89 8.07 -0.79
CA PHE A 156 5.66 9.52 -0.72
C PHE A 156 4.90 10.05 -1.94
N LEU A 157 5.33 9.66 -3.16
CA LEU A 157 4.65 10.07 -4.39
C LEU A 157 3.25 9.48 -4.52
N THR A 158 3.04 8.25 -4.05
CA THR A 158 1.74 7.58 -4.04
C THR A 158 0.74 8.38 -3.20
N LYS A 159 1.14 8.84 -2.01
CA LYS A 159 0.26 9.58 -1.10
C LYS A 159 0.14 11.06 -1.45
N TYR A 160 1.26 11.77 -1.50
CA TYR A 160 1.28 13.24 -1.64
C TYR A 160 1.43 13.68 -3.10
N GLY A 161 2.20 12.93 -3.89
CA GLY A 161 2.38 13.21 -5.31
C GLY A 161 1.10 13.04 -6.11
N ALA A 162 0.27 12.04 -5.78
CA ALA A 162 -1.03 11.84 -6.42
C ALA A 162 -1.98 13.03 -6.19
N ILE A 163 -2.01 13.59 -4.98
CA ILE A 163 -2.83 14.79 -4.65
C ILE A 163 -2.36 16.00 -5.47
N LEU A 164 -1.04 16.18 -5.60
CA LEU A 164 -0.46 17.26 -6.40
C LEU A 164 -0.79 17.07 -7.89
N LEU A 165 -0.65 15.86 -8.41
CA LEU A 165 -0.94 15.57 -9.82
C LEU A 165 -2.42 15.75 -10.16
N ASP A 166 -3.32 15.37 -9.26
CA ASP A 166 -4.76 15.56 -9.45
C ASP A 166 -5.14 17.05 -9.53
N SER A 167 -4.42 17.91 -8.83
CA SER A 167 -4.58 19.37 -8.92
C SER A 167 -4.22 19.94 -10.30
N TYR A 168 -3.38 19.25 -11.08
CA TYR A 168 -3.00 19.64 -12.44
C TYR A 168 -3.76 18.88 -13.53
N TRP A 169 -4.13 17.62 -13.25
CA TRP A 169 -4.83 16.73 -14.17
C TRP A 169 -5.95 16.02 -13.42
N GLU A 170 -7.15 16.57 -13.53
CA GLU A 170 -8.34 16.07 -12.86
C GLU A 170 -8.62 14.60 -13.23
N GLY A 171 -8.82 13.76 -12.20
CA GLY A 171 -9.07 12.33 -12.36
C GLY A 171 -7.81 11.48 -12.54
N SER A 172 -6.62 12.05 -12.31
CA SER A 172 -5.35 11.30 -12.32
C SER A 172 -5.03 10.64 -10.97
N LEU A 173 -5.72 11.05 -9.90
CA LEU A 173 -5.48 10.59 -8.52
C LEU A 173 -5.47 9.05 -8.42
N GLU A 174 -6.59 8.39 -8.76
CA GLU A 174 -6.76 6.95 -8.58
C GLU A 174 -5.70 6.16 -9.37
N ASN A 175 -5.46 6.54 -10.62
CA ASN A 175 -4.48 5.87 -11.49
C ASN A 175 -3.05 6.01 -10.95
N THR A 176 -2.72 7.19 -10.42
CA THR A 176 -1.40 7.45 -9.82
C THR A 176 -1.21 6.63 -8.54
N VAL A 177 -2.24 6.56 -7.69
CA VAL A 177 -2.21 5.76 -6.46
C VAL A 177 -2.02 4.27 -6.77
N LEU A 178 -2.79 3.72 -7.71
CA LEU A 178 -2.67 2.32 -8.13
C LEU A 178 -1.30 2.00 -8.74
N THR A 179 -0.75 2.91 -9.54
CA THR A 179 0.62 2.79 -10.07
C THR A 179 1.63 2.77 -8.94
N GLY A 180 1.48 3.68 -7.98
CA GLY A 180 2.31 3.78 -6.79
C GLY A 180 2.34 2.49 -5.98
N TYR A 181 1.17 1.92 -5.66
CA TYR A 181 1.10 0.62 -4.98
C TYR A 181 1.70 -0.51 -5.79
N SER A 182 1.52 -0.53 -7.11
CA SER A 182 2.08 -1.55 -7.99
C SER A 182 3.61 -1.52 -7.95
N VAL A 183 4.20 -0.34 -8.13
CA VAL A 183 5.66 -0.14 -8.09
C VAL A 183 6.20 -0.45 -6.70
N PHE A 184 5.53 0.03 -5.65
CA PHE A 184 5.93 -0.24 -4.27
C PHE A 184 5.93 -1.73 -3.95
N THR A 185 4.86 -2.46 -4.34
CA THR A 185 4.76 -3.91 -4.16
C THR A 185 5.87 -4.65 -4.90
N PHE A 186 6.16 -4.24 -6.14
CA PHE A 186 7.24 -4.84 -6.92
C PHE A 186 8.62 -4.62 -6.27
N LEU A 187 8.91 -3.40 -5.82
CA LEU A 187 10.15 -3.07 -5.12
C LEU A 187 10.26 -3.80 -3.78
N ALA A 188 9.15 -3.94 -3.04
CA ALA A 188 9.10 -4.69 -1.78
C ALA A 188 9.43 -6.17 -2.00
N ASN A 189 8.86 -6.79 -3.03
CA ASN A 189 9.22 -8.16 -3.41
C ASN A 189 10.71 -8.29 -3.75
N TYR A 190 11.26 -7.34 -4.50
CA TYR A 190 12.69 -7.31 -4.83
C TYR A 190 13.57 -7.13 -3.59
N ALA A 191 13.15 -6.29 -2.65
CA ALA A 191 13.83 -6.07 -1.37
C ALA A 191 13.88 -7.36 -0.51
N ILE A 192 12.77 -8.11 -0.47
CA ILE A 192 12.62 -9.28 0.41
C ILE A 192 13.27 -10.52 -0.20
N THR A 193 12.97 -10.81 -1.47
CA THR A 193 13.42 -12.05 -2.14
C THR A 193 14.79 -11.88 -2.84
N GLY A 194 15.29 -10.65 -2.95
CA GLY A 194 16.47 -10.31 -3.72
C GLY A 194 16.20 -10.23 -5.24
N LYS A 195 17.27 -10.33 -6.05
CA LYS A 195 17.16 -10.30 -7.51
C LYS A 195 16.34 -11.49 -8.02
N PRO A 196 15.29 -11.27 -8.83
CA PRO A 196 14.63 -12.32 -9.59
C PRO A 196 15.66 -13.10 -10.41
N GLU A 197 15.47 -14.40 -10.58
CA GLU A 197 16.47 -15.27 -11.22
C GLU A 197 16.86 -14.80 -12.63
N TRP A 198 15.94 -14.18 -13.36
CA TRP A 198 16.18 -13.61 -14.69
C TRP A 198 17.01 -12.30 -14.70
N MET A 199 17.31 -11.73 -13.53
CA MET A 199 18.18 -10.55 -13.35
C MET A 199 19.55 -10.90 -12.74
N LYS A 200 19.83 -12.19 -12.46
CA LYS A 200 21.15 -12.66 -12.03
C LYS A 200 22.00 -12.88 -13.30
N GLN A 201 22.71 -11.84 -13.74
CA GLN A 201 23.79 -11.94 -14.75
C GLN A 201 25.10 -12.35 -14.09
#